data_AF-A0A970H5K1-F1
#
_entry.id   AF-A0A970H5K1-F1
#
_cell.length_a   1.000
_cell.length_b   1.000
_cell.length_c   1.000
_cell.angle_alpha   90.00
_cell.angle_beta   90.00
_cell.angle_gamma   90.00
#
_symmetry.space_group_name_H-M   'P 1'
#
loop_
_entity.id
_entity.type
_entity.pdbx_description
1 polymer ?
#
loop_
_entity_poly.entity_id
_entity_poly.type
_entity_poly.pdbx_seq_one_letter_code
_entity_poly.pdbx_strand_id
1 'polypeptide(L)'
;MGGCQAECGSASGMAAAGMVQLLGGTAEQALDAASMALQNVFGLTCDPVAGRVEVPCLGKNILAGSNALAMAELAMAGFDKVIPLDETIAAMYNVGLSLPVELRCTGKGGLSLTPTSIRIGRKLGT
;
A
#
# COMPACT_ATOMS: atom_id res chain seq x y z
N MET A 1 -7.45 -6.02 -10.53
CA MET A 1 -6.30 -5.91 -9.59
C MET A 1 -6.14 -4.44 -9.24
N GLY A 2 -6.23 -4.07 -7.96
CA GLY A 2 -6.42 -2.67 -7.54
C GLY A 2 -5.14 -1.82 -7.42
N GLY A 3 -4.06 -2.18 -8.10
CA GLY A 3 -2.75 -1.56 -7.88
C GLY A 3 -2.09 -2.03 -6.57
N CYS A 4 -0.98 -1.40 -6.19
CA CYS A 4 -0.19 -1.82 -5.04
C CYS A 4 -0.84 -1.44 -3.69
N GLN A 5 -1.80 -0.51 -3.70
CA GLN A 5 -2.66 -0.25 -2.54
C GLN A 5 -3.39 -1.52 -2.07
N ALA A 6 -3.72 -2.45 -2.98
CA ALA A 6 -4.40 -3.70 -2.64
C ALA A 6 -3.44 -4.80 -2.14
N GLU A 7 -2.13 -4.60 -2.31
CA GLU A 7 -1.08 -5.54 -1.89
C GLU A 7 -0.34 -4.99 -0.66
N CYS A 8 0.64 -4.11 -0.88
CA CYS A 8 1.40 -3.49 0.20
C CYS A 8 0.53 -2.59 1.08
N GLY A 9 -0.49 -1.95 0.52
CA GLY A 9 -1.41 -1.13 1.32
C GLY A 9 -2.25 -1.97 2.28
N SER A 10 -2.88 -3.04 1.78
CA SER A 10 -3.56 -4.04 2.62
C SER A 10 -2.64 -4.63 3.69
N ALA A 11 -1.38 -4.93 3.34
CA ALA A 11 -0.38 -5.40 4.31
C ALA A 11 -0.09 -4.36 5.40
N SER A 12 0.00 -3.08 5.04
CA SER A 12 0.17 -1.97 6.00
C SER A 12 -1.01 -1.87 6.97
N GLY A 13 -2.25 -1.93 6.46
CA GLY A 13 -3.45 -1.91 7.30
C GLY A 13 -3.54 -3.11 8.26
N MET A 14 -3.27 -4.33 7.77
CA MET A 14 -3.22 -5.54 8.60
C MET A 14 -2.15 -5.44 9.69
N ALA A 15 -0.95 -4.97 9.33
CA ALA A 15 0.14 -4.80 10.28
C ALA A 15 -0.17 -3.75 11.34
N ALA A 16 -0.80 -2.63 10.96
CA ALA A 16 -1.18 -1.57 11.89
C ALA A 16 -2.17 -2.08 12.95
N ALA A 17 -3.24 -2.77 12.53
CA ALA A 17 -4.20 -3.39 13.44
C ALA A 17 -3.54 -4.44 14.35
N GLY A 18 -2.67 -5.29 13.79
CA GLY A 18 -1.92 -6.29 14.56
C GLY A 18 -1.00 -5.67 15.60
N MET A 19 -0.33 -4.56 15.28
CA MET A 19 0.52 -3.83 16.21
C MET A 19 -0.28 -3.21 17.34
N VAL A 20 -1.45 -2.62 17.08
CA VAL A 20 -2.34 -2.13 18.15
C VAL A 20 -2.70 -3.25 19.13
N GLN A 21 -3.05 -4.43 18.61
CA GLN A 21 -3.36 -5.59 19.46
C GLN A 21 -2.16 -6.00 20.33
N LEU A 22 -0.94 -6.02 19.75
CA LEU A 22 0.29 -6.34 20.49
C LEU A 22 0.63 -5.29 21.55
N LEU A 23 0.23 -4.04 21.35
CA LEU A 23 0.38 -2.93 22.30
C LEU A 23 -0.73 -2.89 23.37
N GLY A 24 -1.67 -3.84 23.35
CA GLY A 24 -2.78 -3.91 24.31
C GLY A 24 -3.91 -2.91 24.05
N GLY A 25 -4.02 -2.40 22.82
CA GLY A 25 -5.10 -1.51 22.40
C GLY A 25 -6.43 -2.23 22.20
N THR A 26 -7.49 -1.45 21.98
CA THR A 26 -8.83 -1.98 21.74
C THR A 26 -9.04 -2.37 20.27
N ALA A 27 -10.10 -3.15 20.01
CA ALA A 27 -10.51 -3.46 18.65
C ALA A 27 -10.83 -2.18 17.84
N GLU A 28 -11.41 -1.16 18.47
CA GLU A 28 -11.68 0.13 17.81
C GLU A 28 -10.39 0.83 17.40
N GLN A 29 -9.39 0.90 18.29
CA GLN A 29 -8.07 1.46 17.94
C GLN A 29 -7.39 0.67 16.82
N ALA A 30 -7.59 -0.65 16.75
CA ALA A 30 -7.04 -1.47 15.68
C ALA A 30 -7.69 -1.13 14.33
N LEU A 31 -9.00 -0.91 14.30
CA LEU A 31 -9.72 -0.45 13.11
C LEU A 31 -9.29 0.97 12.70
N ASP A 32 -9.05 1.85 13.68
CA ASP A 32 -8.59 3.22 13.46
C ASP A 32 -7.20 3.25 12.84
N ALA A 33 -6.27 2.47 13.39
CA ALA A 33 -4.92 2.32 12.85
C ALA A 33 -4.94 1.75 11.42
N ALA A 34 -5.76 0.72 11.17
CA ALA A 34 -5.93 0.17 9.84
C ALA A 34 -6.49 1.21 8.86
N SER A 35 -7.48 2.00 9.29
CA SER A 35 -8.07 3.03 8.44
C SER A 35 -7.03 4.07 8.04
N MET A 36 -6.33 4.66 9.01
CA MET A 36 -5.30 5.67 8.73
C MET A 36 -4.17 5.11 7.85
N ALA A 37 -3.77 3.85 8.09
CA ALA A 37 -2.74 3.19 7.29
C ALA A 37 -3.17 3.04 5.82
N LEU A 38 -4.42 2.67 5.57
CA LEU A 38 -4.99 2.56 4.23
C LEU A 38 -5.19 3.91 3.53
N GLN A 39 -5.56 4.95 4.29
CA GLN A 39 -5.67 6.32 3.77
C GLN A 39 -4.32 6.82 3.23
N ASN A 40 -3.21 6.54 3.91
CA ASN A 40 -1.87 6.99 3.50
C ASN A 40 -1.34 6.33 2.21
N VAL A 41 -1.85 5.15 1.86
CA VAL A 41 -1.43 4.37 0.67
C VAL A 41 -2.49 4.39 -0.43
N PHE A 42 -3.51 5.24 -0.28
CA PHE A 42 -4.61 5.39 -1.22
C PHE A 42 -4.12 5.85 -2.60
N GLY A 43 -4.61 5.21 -3.66
CA GLY A 43 -4.24 5.50 -5.05
C GLY A 43 -2.92 4.86 -5.51
N LEU A 44 -2.26 4.05 -4.69
CA LEU A 44 -0.94 3.51 -5.03
C LEU A 44 -1.00 2.51 -6.19
N THR A 45 -0.44 2.92 -7.32
CA THR A 45 -0.33 2.10 -8.55
C THR A 45 0.72 1.00 -8.43
N CYS A 46 0.72 0.06 -9.36
CA CYS A 46 1.73 -0.99 -9.45
C CYS A 46 2.33 -1.03 -10.86
N ASP A 47 3.59 -0.60 -10.98
CA ASP A 47 4.37 -0.77 -12.20
C ASP A 47 5.86 -0.88 -11.84
N PRO A 48 6.41 -2.10 -11.68
CA PRO A 48 7.75 -2.30 -11.14
C PRO A 48 8.85 -2.21 -12.20
N VAL A 49 10.03 -1.73 -11.80
CA VAL A 49 11.21 -1.66 -12.66
C VAL A 49 11.56 -3.05 -13.22
N ALA A 50 11.80 -3.09 -14.52
CA ALA A 50 12.08 -4.29 -15.30
C ALA A 50 11.03 -5.41 -15.13
N GLY A 51 9.81 -5.09 -14.70
CA GLY A 51 8.76 -6.09 -14.44
C GLY A 51 9.08 -7.02 -13.26
N ARG A 52 9.99 -6.63 -12.36
CA ARG A 52 10.46 -7.47 -11.25
C ARG A 52 9.96 -7.01 -9.90
N VAL A 53 9.65 -7.94 -9.02
CA VAL A 53 9.20 -7.66 -7.64
C VAL A 53 10.38 -7.27 -6.75
N GLU A 54 11.06 -6.19 -7.12
CA GLU A 54 12.26 -5.71 -6.44
C GLU A 54 12.18 -4.19 -6.24
N VAL A 55 12.23 -3.41 -7.32
CA VAL A 55 12.10 -1.96 -7.27
C VAL A 55 10.78 -1.54 -7.92
N PRO A 56 9.91 -0.77 -7.26
CA PRO A 56 10.00 -0.25 -5.90
C PRO A 56 9.39 -1.20 -4.84
N CYS A 57 9.08 -2.45 -5.17
CA CYS A 57 8.35 -3.38 -4.30
C CYS A 57 8.97 -3.53 -2.90
N LEU A 58 10.30 -3.64 -2.78
CA LEU A 58 11.00 -3.67 -1.49
C LEU A 58 10.81 -2.35 -0.73
N GLY A 59 11.00 -1.22 -1.40
CA GLY A 59 10.78 0.10 -0.82
C GLY A 59 9.34 0.32 -0.36
N LYS A 60 8.36 -0.24 -1.09
CA LYS A 60 6.95 -0.21 -0.72
C LYS A 60 6.63 -1.08 0.50
N ASN A 61 7.33 -2.20 0.70
CA ASN A 61 7.22 -2.97 1.94
C ASN A 61 7.81 -2.21 3.13
N ILE A 62 8.94 -1.52 2.96
CA ILE A 62 9.51 -0.65 3.99
C ILE A 62 8.52 0.47 4.34
N LEU A 63 8.00 1.16 3.33
CA LEU A 63 6.98 2.21 3.51
C LEU A 63 5.73 1.67 4.21
N ALA A 64 5.23 0.51 3.81
CA ALA A 64 4.07 -0.13 4.43
C ALA A 64 4.33 -0.48 5.90
N GLY A 65 5.51 -1.00 6.25
CA GLY A 65 5.88 -1.32 7.63
C GLY A 65 6.04 -0.09 8.50
N SER A 66 6.74 0.94 8.01
CA SER A 66 6.90 2.21 8.74
C SER A 66 5.57 2.93 8.94
N ASN A 67 4.72 2.94 7.91
CA ASN A 67 3.37 3.49 8.00
C ASN A 67 2.52 2.74 9.04
N ALA A 68 2.57 1.40 9.04
CA ALA A 68 1.82 0.60 10.00
C ALA A 68 2.20 0.91 11.45
N LEU A 69 3.49 1.00 11.74
CA LEU A 69 4.00 1.34 13.07
C LEU A 69 3.51 2.73 13.51
N ALA A 70 3.68 3.74 12.65
CA ALA A 70 3.26 5.10 12.95
C ALA A 70 1.75 5.20 13.21
N MET A 71 0.93 4.52 12.41
CA MET A 71 -0.53 4.57 12.57
C MET A 71 -1.02 3.81 13.79
N ALA A 72 -0.34 2.73 14.18
CA ALA A 72 -0.60 2.05 15.44
C ALA A 72 -0.32 2.98 16.64
N GLU A 73 0.80 3.70 16.64
CA GLU A 73 1.12 4.67 17.69
C GLU A 73 0.11 5.82 17.75
N LEU A 74 -0.31 6.36 16.59
CA LEU A 74 -1.33 7.41 16.55
C LEU A 74 -2.68 6.93 17.08
N ALA A 75 -3.11 5.72 16.72
CA ALA A 75 -4.36 5.15 17.23
C ALA A 75 -4.29 4.91 18.75
N MET A 76 -3.14 4.44 19.25
CA MET A 76 -2.90 4.29 20.69
C MET A 76 -2.91 5.64 21.42
N ALA A 77 -2.47 6.71 20.77
CA ALA A 77 -2.54 8.09 21.28
C ALA A 77 -3.96 8.71 21.21
N GLY A 78 -4.94 7.99 20.66
CA GLY A 78 -6.32 8.47 20.54
C GLY A 78 -6.52 9.47 19.41
N PHE A 79 -5.67 9.43 18.38
CA PHE A 79 -5.83 10.28 17.19
C PHE A 79 -7.06 9.86 16.38
N ASP A 80 -7.79 10.84 15.85
CA ASP A 80 -8.98 10.58 15.03
C ASP A 80 -8.58 10.09 13.63
N LYS A 81 -9.13 8.94 13.23
CA LYS A 81 -8.98 8.37 11.89
C LYS A 81 -9.60 9.21 10.78
N VAL A 82 -10.47 10.17 11.10
CA VAL A 82 -11.27 11.04 10.22
C VAL A 82 -12.28 10.26 9.36
N ILE A 83 -11.84 9.24 8.63
CA ILE A 83 -12.67 8.37 7.79
C ILE A 83 -12.69 6.96 8.39
N PRO A 84 -13.88 6.34 8.60
CA PRO A 84 -13.98 4.94 9.02
C PRO A 84 -13.29 3.95 8.07
N LEU A 85 -12.89 2.80 8.61
CA LEU A 85 -12.20 1.75 7.83
C LEU A 85 -13.04 1.27 6.64
N ASP A 86 -14.34 1.03 6.85
CA ASP A 86 -15.23 0.52 5.80
C ASP A 86 -15.36 1.49 4.62
N GLU A 87 -15.47 2.79 4.90
CA GLU A 87 -15.49 3.84 3.88
C GLU A 87 -14.17 3.91 3.13
N THR A 88 -13.05 3.79 3.84
CA THR A 88 -11.71 3.75 3.24
C THR A 88 -11.55 2.56 2.30
N ILE A 89 -12.01 1.37 2.71
CA ILE A 89 -11.98 0.15 1.88
C ILE A 89 -12.86 0.31 0.64
N ALA A 90 -14.08 0.84 0.80
CA ALA A 90 -14.99 1.08 -0.32
C ALA A 90 -14.40 2.08 -1.32
N ALA A 91 -13.79 3.15 -0.84
CA ALA A 91 -13.09 4.13 -1.67
C ALA A 91 -11.90 3.50 -2.41
N MET A 92 -11.09 2.68 -1.71
CA MET A 92 -9.97 1.96 -2.32
C MET A 92 -10.45 0.99 -3.41
N TYR A 93 -11.55 0.29 -3.19
CA TYR A 93 -12.14 -0.62 -4.17
C TYR A 93 -12.55 0.15 -5.43
N ASN A 94 -13.28 1.26 -5.27
CA ASN A 94 -13.72 2.08 -6.39
C ASN A 94 -12.54 2.66 -7.18
N VAL A 95 -11.53 3.21 -6.51
CA VAL A 95 -10.30 3.69 -7.17
C VAL A 95 -9.56 2.56 -7.87
N GLY A 96 -9.48 1.38 -7.24
CA GLY A 96 -8.90 0.19 -7.83
C GLY A 96 -9.59 -0.22 -9.15
N LEU A 97 -10.91 -0.07 -9.23
CA LEU A 97 -11.70 -0.30 -10.45
C LEU A 97 -11.51 0.79 -11.51
N SER A 98 -11.23 2.02 -11.10
CA SER A 98 -10.95 3.14 -12.02
C SER A 98 -9.52 3.19 -12.54
N LEU A 99 -8.57 2.49 -11.91
CA LEU A 99 -7.18 2.46 -12.38
C LEU A 99 -7.08 1.88 -13.80
N PRO A 100 -6.39 2.53 -14.76
CA PRO A 100 -6.10 1.94 -16.06
C PRO A 100 -5.40 0.58 -15.94
N VAL A 101 -5.63 -0.33 -16.88
CA VAL A 101 -5.06 -1.69 -16.83
C VAL A 101 -3.53 -1.68 -16.85
N GLU A 102 -2.94 -0.66 -17.47
CA GLU A 102 -1.50 -0.41 -17.57
C GLU A 102 -0.85 -0.14 -16.21
N LEU A 103 -1.62 0.29 -15.21
CA LEU A 103 -1.14 0.64 -13.86
C LEU A 103 -1.45 -0.43 -12.81
N ARG A 104 -1.92 -1.61 -13.25
CA ARG A 104 -2.32 -2.75 -12.42
C ARG A 104 -1.32 -3.92 -12.53
N CYS A 105 -0.05 -3.65 -12.25
CA CYS A 105 1.05 -4.62 -12.30
C CYS A 105 1.25 -5.28 -13.68
N THR A 106 0.92 -4.58 -14.78
CA THR A 106 1.06 -5.13 -16.14
C THR A 106 2.38 -4.78 -16.82
N GLY A 107 3.19 -3.89 -16.25
CA GLY A 107 4.47 -3.49 -16.84
C GLY A 107 4.36 -2.45 -17.96
N LYS A 108 3.17 -1.85 -18.16
CA LYS A 108 2.82 -1.13 -19.40
C LYS A 108 2.55 0.37 -19.21
N GLY A 109 2.63 0.91 -18.00
CA GLY A 109 2.09 2.24 -17.72
C GLY A 109 3.02 3.26 -17.05
N GLY A 110 4.13 2.85 -16.44
CA GLY A 110 4.93 3.72 -15.57
C GLY A 110 6.43 3.37 -15.58
N LEU A 111 6.99 3.06 -14.39
CA LEU A 111 8.43 2.80 -14.22
C LEU A 111 8.96 1.72 -15.17
N SER A 112 8.16 0.69 -15.47
CA SER A 112 8.54 -0.43 -16.33
C SER A 112 9.00 0.03 -17.72
N LEU A 113 8.38 1.09 -18.24
CA LEU A 113 8.64 1.62 -19.58
C LEU A 113 9.76 2.66 -19.63
N THR A 114 10.33 3.05 -18.48
CA THR A 114 11.40 4.04 -18.45
C THR A 114 12.66 3.51 -19.17
N PRO A 115 13.46 4.38 -19.82
CA PRO A 115 14.67 3.96 -20.53
C PRO A 115 15.66 3.17 -19.66
N THR A 116 15.74 3.53 -18.36
CA THR A 116 16.58 2.84 -17.38
C THR A 116 16.02 1.46 -17.06
N SER A 117 14.71 1.34 -16.83
CA SER A 117 14.04 0.06 -16.59
C SER A 117 14.25 -0.92 -17.75
N ILE A 118 14.03 -0.47 -19.00
CA ILE A 118 14.23 -1.30 -20.20
C ILE A 118 15.69 -1.76 -20.30
N ARG A 119 16.65 -0.88 -20.02
CA ARG A 119 18.08 -1.21 -20.03
C ARG A 119 18.43 -2.25 -18.96
N ILE A 120 17.85 -2.14 -17.77
CA ILE A 120 18.00 -3.12 -16.69
C ILE A 120 17.40 -4.47 -17.11
N GLY A 121 16.18 -4.48 -17.64
CA GLY A 121 15.53 -5.70 -18.16
C GLY A 121 16.44 -6.45 -19.14
N ARG A 122 16.93 -5.75 -20.17
CA ARG A 122 17.85 -6.33 -21.17
C ARG A 122 19.12 -6.92 -20.55
N LYS A 123 19.70 -6.26 -19.54
CA LYS A 123 20.89 -6.77 -18.83
C LYS A 123 20.59 -8.03 -18.01
N LEU A 124 19.39 -8.14 -17.48
CA LEU A 124 18.93 -9.26 -16.66
C LEU A 124 18.30 -10.41 -17.49
N GLY A 125 18.32 -10.32 -18.82
CA GLY A 125 17.80 -11.36 -19.71
C GLY A 125 16.27 -11.42 -19.78
N THR A 126 15.59 -10.28 -19.61
CA THR A 126 14.12 -10.15 -19.66
C THR A 126 13.67 -8.97 -20.50
#